data_AF-A0A948SDX7-F1
#
_entry.id   AF-A0A948SDX7-F1
#
_cell.length_a   1.000
_cell.length_b   1.000
_cell.length_c   1.000
_cell.angle_alpha   90.00
_cell.angle_beta   90.00
_cell.angle_gamma   90.00
#
_symmetry.space_group_name_H-M   'P 1'
#
loop_
_entity.id
_entity.type
_entity.pdbx_description
1 polymer ?
#
loop_
_entity_poly.entity_id
_entity_poly.type
_entity_poly.pdbx_seq_one_letter_code
_entity_poly.pdbx_strand_id
1 'polypeptide(L)'
;MHKILVLYYSQKGSVEALARAIARGIDAVPGSEAVLRTVPRVSTVCEASEPDVPVQGAPYVTLADLSECAGLALGSPVRFGNMAAPMKYFWDSTIAAWLSG
;
A
#
# COMPACT_ATOMS: atom_id res chain seq x y z
N MET A 1 11.99 -7.32 -15.68
CA MET A 1 11.31 -7.83 -14.48
C MET A 1 10.11 -6.93 -14.22
N HIS A 2 8.91 -7.47 -14.09
CA HIS A 2 7.68 -6.72 -13.90
C HIS A 2 7.41 -6.55 -12.41
N LYS A 3 7.61 -5.32 -11.90
CA LYS A 3 7.31 -4.97 -10.52
C LYS A 3 5.79 -4.92 -10.34
N ILE A 4 5.24 -5.70 -9.44
CA ILE A 4 3.82 -5.67 -9.07
C ILE A 4 3.72 -5.12 -7.65
N LEU A 5 3.10 -3.94 -7.52
CA LEU A 5 2.90 -3.29 -6.24
C LEU A 5 1.76 -3.99 -5.48
N VAL A 6 2.08 -4.53 -4.31
CA VAL A 6 1.11 -5.05 -3.35
C VAL A 6 0.96 -4.00 -2.24
N LEU A 7 0.00 -3.11 -2.42
CA LEU A 7 -0.29 -2.01 -1.50
C LEU A 7 -1.37 -2.44 -0.51
N TYR A 8 -1.07 -2.40 0.78
CA TYR A 8 -2.04 -2.79 1.81
C TYR A 8 -2.13 -1.83 2.98
N TYR A 9 -3.25 -1.85 3.69
CA TYR A 9 -3.35 -1.30 5.04
C TYR A 9 -3.86 -2.37 6.00
N SER A 10 -3.25 -2.51 7.17
CA SER A 10 -3.70 -3.47 8.19
C SER A 10 -3.54 -2.92 9.61
N GLN A 11 -4.57 -3.12 10.44
CA GLN A 11 -4.48 -2.82 11.88
C GLN A 11 -4.31 -4.08 12.74
N LYS A 12 -4.89 -5.20 12.30
CA LYS A 12 -4.89 -6.48 13.04
C LYS A 12 -4.15 -7.60 12.29
N GLY A 13 -3.39 -7.24 11.26
CA GLY A 13 -2.56 -8.18 10.49
C GLY A 13 -3.30 -9.03 9.44
N SER A 14 -4.63 -9.17 9.46
CA SER A 14 -5.32 -10.05 8.50
C SER A 14 -5.10 -9.65 7.03
N VAL A 15 -5.16 -8.35 6.73
CA VAL A 15 -4.91 -7.83 5.38
C VAL A 15 -3.42 -7.95 5.02
N GLU A 16 -2.51 -7.78 5.98
CA GLU A 16 -1.08 -7.98 5.75
C GLU A 16 -0.77 -9.45 5.43
N ALA A 17 -1.36 -10.40 6.16
CA ALA A 17 -1.18 -11.81 5.91
C ALA A 17 -1.63 -12.20 4.48
N LEU A 18 -2.76 -11.64 4.04
CA LEU A 18 -3.23 -11.79 2.65
C LEU A 18 -2.27 -11.14 1.65
N ALA A 19 -1.81 -9.91 1.90
CA ALA A 19 -0.86 -9.21 1.05
C ALA A 19 0.46 -10.00 0.89
N ARG A 20 0.97 -10.59 1.98
CA ARG A 20 2.14 -11.49 1.93
C ARG A 20 1.89 -12.77 1.13
N ALA A 21 0.67 -13.31 1.18
CA ALA A 21 0.31 -14.47 0.37
C ALA A 21 0.25 -14.12 -1.13
N ILE A 22 -0.32 -12.96 -1.47
CA ILE A 22 -0.33 -12.43 -2.84
C ILE A 22 1.10 -12.19 -3.33
N ALA A 23 1.97 -11.59 -2.51
CA ALA A 23 3.37 -11.35 -2.83
C ALA A 23 4.10 -12.65 -3.19
N ARG A 24 3.95 -13.70 -2.36
CA ARG A 24 4.50 -15.04 -2.67
C ARG A 24 3.99 -15.61 -3.99
N GLY A 25 2.72 -15.39 -4.32
CA GLY A 25 2.14 -15.82 -5.59
C GLY A 25 2.74 -15.08 -6.79
N ILE A 26 2.97 -13.78 -6.66
CA ILE A 26 3.64 -12.96 -7.68
C ILE A 26 5.09 -13.42 -7.88
N ASP A 27 5.85 -13.59 -6.79
CA ASP A 27 7.26 -13.98 -6.84
C ASP A 27 7.46 -15.40 -7.41
N ALA A 28 6.42 -16.24 -7.38
CA ALA A 28 6.45 -17.57 -7.99
C ALA A 28 6.36 -17.54 -9.53
N VAL A 29 5.99 -16.40 -10.13
CA VAL A 29 5.88 -16.25 -11.58
C VAL A 29 7.21 -15.74 -12.15
N PRO A 30 7.84 -16.47 -13.09
CA PRO A 30 9.10 -16.02 -13.70
C PRO A 30 8.98 -14.64 -14.34
N GLY A 31 9.92 -13.76 -14.00
CA GLY A 31 9.97 -12.40 -14.53
C GLY A 31 9.08 -11.39 -13.80
N SER A 32 8.38 -11.78 -12.75
CA SER A 32 7.61 -10.91 -11.86
C SER A 32 8.31 -10.70 -10.51
N GLU A 33 8.08 -9.55 -9.89
CA GLU A 33 8.63 -9.18 -8.58
C GLU A 33 7.55 -8.49 -7.75
N ALA A 34 7.29 -8.98 -6.53
CA ALA A 34 6.35 -8.35 -5.61
C ALA A 34 7.00 -7.19 -4.84
N VAL A 35 6.42 -6.00 -4.95
CA VAL A 35 6.80 -4.83 -4.15
C VAL A 35 5.75 -4.63 -3.07
N LEU A 36 6.03 -5.08 -1.84
CA LEU A 36 5.10 -4.96 -0.72
C LEU A 36 5.22 -3.58 -0.07
N ARG A 37 4.11 -2.86 0.08
CA ARG A 37 4.03 -1.52 0.69
C ARG A 37 2.81 -1.34 1.58
N THR A 38 2.92 -0.44 2.56
CA THR A 38 1.78 -0.01 3.38
C THR A 38 1.59 1.50 3.39
N VAL A 39 0.55 1.99 4.08
CA VAL A 39 0.27 3.44 4.25
C VAL A 39 0.29 3.79 5.73
N PRO A 40 0.75 5.00 6.09
CA PRO A 40 0.78 5.45 7.49
C PRO A 40 -0.64 5.58 8.04
N ARG A 41 -0.80 5.44 9.36
CA ARG A 41 -2.10 5.73 10.00
C ARG A 41 -2.44 7.21 9.86
N VAL A 42 -3.74 7.51 9.72
CA VAL A 42 -4.25 8.88 9.78
C VAL A 42 -4.69 9.16 11.21
N SER A 43 -4.09 10.17 11.83
CA SER A 43 -4.45 10.68 13.16
C SER A 43 -5.46 11.82 13.03
N THR A 44 -6.39 11.92 13.98
CA THR A 44 -7.33 13.05 14.09
C THR A 44 -6.75 14.20 14.91
N VAL A 45 -5.60 14.00 15.55
CA VAL A 45 -4.90 15.00 16.37
C VAL A 45 -3.49 15.19 15.82
N CYS A 46 -3.05 16.45 15.70
CA CYS A 46 -1.76 16.84 15.09
C CYS A 46 -0.52 16.50 15.96
N GLU A 47 -0.59 15.50 16.84
CA GLU A 47 0.40 15.30 17.90
C GLU A 47 1.56 14.37 17.52
N ALA A 48 1.47 13.58 16.44
CA ALA A 48 2.63 12.86 15.94
C ALA A 48 2.43 12.40 14.49
N SER A 49 3.37 12.77 13.61
CA SER A 49 3.61 12.01 12.39
C SER A 49 4.18 10.66 12.78
N GLU A 50 3.71 9.56 12.16
CA GLU A 50 4.44 8.30 12.23
C GLU A 50 5.88 8.51 11.67
N PRO A 51 6.88 7.75 12.16
CA PRO A 51 8.23 7.82 11.62
C PRO A 51 8.23 7.52 10.12
N ASP A 52 9.15 8.08 9.33
CA ASP A 52 9.20 7.90 7.87
C ASP A 52 9.27 6.43 7.42
N VAL A 53 9.72 5.54 8.31
CA VAL A 53 9.73 4.10 8.13
C VAL A 53 8.91 3.45 9.26
N PRO A 54 7.94 2.58 8.93
CA PRO A 54 7.14 1.92 9.95
C PRO A 54 8.02 1.02 10.82
N VAL A 55 7.74 1.01 12.12
CA VAL A 55 8.46 0.16 13.11
C VAL A 55 8.23 -1.32 12.82
N GLN A 56 7.09 -1.68 12.21
CA GLN A 56 6.71 -3.04 11.86
C GLN A 56 5.92 -3.05 10.54
N GLY A 57 6.07 -4.13 9.76
CA GLY A 57 5.36 -4.31 8.49
C GLY A 57 6.21 -3.91 7.27
N ALA A 58 5.55 -3.69 6.14
CA ALA A 58 6.22 -3.25 4.91
C ALA A 58 6.52 -1.75 4.93
N PRO A 59 7.53 -1.26 4.18
CA PRO A 59 7.80 0.18 4.03
C PRO A 59 6.57 0.95 3.52
N TYR A 60 6.49 2.25 3.83
CA TYR A 60 5.43 3.07 3.28
C TYR A 60 5.57 3.25 1.77
N VAL A 61 4.43 3.30 1.10
CA VAL A 61 4.34 3.53 -0.33
C VAL A 61 4.82 4.94 -0.69
N THR A 62 5.53 5.02 -1.80
CA THR A 62 5.98 6.27 -2.42
C THR A 62 5.25 6.49 -3.76
N LEU A 63 5.25 7.72 -4.27
CA LEU A 63 4.72 7.99 -5.61
C LEU A 63 5.52 7.25 -6.70
N ALA A 64 6.82 7.02 -6.48
CA ALA A 64 7.66 6.25 -7.38
C ALA A 64 7.20 4.79 -7.49
N ASP A 65 6.76 4.18 -6.37
CA ASP A 65 6.23 2.81 -6.39
C ASP A 65 4.99 2.69 -7.31
N LEU A 66 4.15 3.74 -7.39
CA LEU A 66 3.01 3.77 -8.32
C LEU A 66 3.46 3.90 -9.78
N SER A 67 4.38 4.81 -10.07
CA SER A 67 4.84 5.06 -11.45
C SER A 67 5.69 3.93 -12.03
N GLU A 68 6.41 3.20 -11.19
CA GLU A 68 7.33 2.13 -11.63
C GLU A 68 6.67 0.75 -11.70
N CYS A 69 5.50 0.57 -11.07
CA CYS A 69 4.83 -0.73 -11.06
C CYS A 69 4.14 -1.01 -12.41
N ALA A 70 4.24 -2.26 -12.85
CA ALA A 70 3.51 -2.77 -14.01
C ALA A 70 2.09 -3.26 -13.64
N GLY A 71 1.78 -3.35 -12.35
CA GLY A 71 0.48 -3.79 -11.85
C GLY A 71 0.31 -3.50 -10.37
N LEU A 72 -0.94 -3.44 -9.93
CA LEU A 72 -1.33 -3.09 -8.57
C LEU A 72 -2.30 -4.14 -8.00
N ALA A 73 -1.95 -4.69 -6.84
CA ALA A 73 -2.88 -5.41 -5.96
C ALA A 73 -3.10 -4.56 -4.71
N LEU A 74 -4.36 -4.19 -4.44
CA LEU A 74 -4.71 -3.33 -3.31
C LEU A 74 -5.54 -4.07 -2.25
N GLY A 75 -5.15 -3.92 -0.99
CA GLY A 75 -5.87 -4.49 0.16
C GLY A 75 -6.14 -3.47 1.26
N SER A 76 -7.39 -3.34 1.69
CA SER A 76 -7.78 -2.50 2.83
C SER A 76 -8.90 -3.17 3.62
N PRO A 77 -8.95 -3.06 4.96
CA PRO A 77 -10.08 -3.56 5.72
C PRO A 77 -11.32 -2.74 5.38
N VAL A 78 -12.46 -3.42 5.29
CA VAL A 78 -13.74 -2.79 4.99
C VAL A 78 -14.20 -1.91 6.17
N ARG A 79 -14.69 -0.72 5.84
CA ARG A 79 -15.33 0.25 6.74
C ARG A 79 -16.61 0.75 6.07
N PHE A 80 -17.76 0.22 6.49
CA PHE A 80 -19.07 0.54 5.89
C PHE A 80 -19.11 0.43 4.35
N GLY A 81 -18.58 -0.67 3.81
CA GLY A 81 -18.50 -0.90 2.37
C GLY A 81 -17.37 -0.17 1.64
N ASN A 82 -16.60 0.67 2.33
CA ASN A 82 -15.47 1.43 1.78
C ASN A 82 -14.12 0.94 2.31
N MET A 83 -13.05 1.48 1.71
CA MET A 83 -11.68 1.32 2.23
C MET A 83 -11.48 2.07 3.55
N ALA A 84 -10.46 1.68 4.32
CA ALA A 84 -10.06 2.43 5.50
C ALA A 84 -9.54 3.83 5.16
N ALA A 85 -9.77 4.79 6.05
CA ALA A 85 -9.37 6.18 5.89
C ALA A 85 -7.88 6.37 5.51
N PRO A 86 -6.90 5.62 6.07
CA PRO A 86 -5.50 5.73 5.65
C PRO A 86 -5.24 5.41 4.18
N MET A 87 -5.92 4.38 3.66
CA MET A 87 -5.82 4.03 2.24
C MET A 87 -6.43 5.13 1.37
N LYS A 88 -7.61 5.63 1.76
CA LYS A 88 -8.28 6.70 1.02
C LYS A 88 -7.46 7.99 1.00
N TYR A 89 -6.90 8.36 2.15
CA TYR A 89 -6.02 9.52 2.31
C TYR A 89 -4.81 9.45 1.38
N PHE A 90 -4.16 8.28 1.29
CA PHE A 90 -3.07 8.09 0.34
C PHE A 90 -3.52 8.34 -1.10
N TRP A 91 -4.62 7.73 -1.57
CA TRP A 91 -5.13 7.95 -2.93
C TRP A 91 -5.54 9.40 -3.20
N ASP A 92 -6.07 10.09 -2.21
CA ASP A 92 -6.41 11.51 -2.36
C ASP A 92 -5.16 12.39 -2.54
N SER A 93 -3.99 11.92 -2.07
CA SER A 93 -2.72 12.61 -2.30
C SER A 93 -2.17 12.40 -3.72
N THR A 94 -2.69 11.43 -4.49
CA THR A 94 -2.18 11.11 -5.84
C THR A 94 -2.88 11.88 -6.97
N ILE A 95 -3.71 12.88 -6.67
CA ILE A 95 -4.45 13.66 -7.68
C ILE A 95 -3.51 14.31 -8.70
N ALA A 96 -2.37 14.86 -8.25
CA ALA A 96 -1.41 15.49 -9.16
C ALA A 96 -0.83 14.50 -10.18
N ALA A 97 -0.51 13.28 -9.74
CA ALA A 97 -0.04 12.21 -10.62
C ALA A 97 -1.14 11.73 -11.58
N TRP A 98 -2.39 11.68 -11.13
CA TRP A 98 -3.51 11.36 -12.01
C TRP A 98 -3.72 12.42 -13.12
N LEU A 99 -3.55 13.70 -12.78
CA LEU A 99 -3.68 14.80 -13.73
C LEU A 99 -2.53 14.85 -14.75
N SER A 100 -1.35 14.32 -14.43
CA SER A 100 -0.20 14.30 -15.34
C SER A 100 -0.29 13.23 -16.44
N GLY A 101 -1.21 12.27 -16.30
CA GLY A 101 -1.24 11.05 -17.12
C GLY A 101 -0.18 10.04 -16.69
#